data_AF-A0A6J8C8W1-F1
#
_entry.id   AF-A0A6J8C8W1-F1
#
_cell.length_a   1.000
_cell.length_b   1.000
_cell.length_c   1.000
_cell.angle_alpha   90.00
_cell.angle_beta   90.00
_cell.angle_gamma   90.00
#
_symmetry.space_group_name_H-M   'P 1'
#
loop_
_entity.id
_entity.type
_entity.pdbx_description
1 polymer ?
#
loop_
_entity_poly.entity_id
_entity_poly.type
_entity_poly.pdbx_seq_one_letter_code
_entity_poly.pdbx_strand_id
1 'polypeptide(L)'
;MKISADHRVVKIEKVNTSSASESEPSLIIDTCSVHESNVSDDFCFDHQELCCVHCITLCHRKCESIQAIDMIKNKKDKIETLQYELTEVKNKIGKLTEEKELEKKKKNAFFKQIELKAKTTVISMKNNLEGLLGVFMQELNLIQEEQDVSQKEKSESLKTFLNIINQLQDKSKIVGQHGSLNQMFIHFERSKCELKSAIKDTSSALNTDSIEDAQFVLNETLS
;
A
#
# COMPACT_ATOMS: atom_id res chain seq x y z
N MET A 1 -61.05 -97.32 32.41
CA MET A 1 -59.79 -97.26 33.18
C MET A 1 -59.10 -95.96 32.80
N LYS A 2 -59.21 -94.92 33.63
CA LYS A 2 -58.62 -93.59 33.36
C LYS A 2 -57.24 -93.53 34.01
N ILE A 3 -56.19 -93.45 33.19
CA ILE A 3 -54.83 -93.24 33.67
C ILE A 3 -54.62 -91.73 33.68
N SER A 4 -54.65 -91.14 34.88
CA SER A 4 -54.31 -89.74 35.12
C SER A 4 -52.80 -89.65 35.26
N ALA A 5 -52.13 -88.97 34.33
CA ALA A 5 -50.69 -88.71 34.43
C ALA A 5 -50.49 -87.48 35.32
N ASP A 6 -49.88 -87.67 36.49
CA ASP A 6 -49.43 -86.59 37.35
C ASP A 6 -48.26 -85.87 36.66
N HIS A 7 -48.43 -84.58 36.37
CA HIS A 7 -47.38 -83.75 35.81
C HIS A 7 -46.74 -82.93 36.93
N ARG A 8 -45.47 -83.24 37.27
CA ARG A 8 -44.67 -82.42 38.20
C ARG A 8 -44.08 -81.24 37.45
N VAL A 9 -44.57 -80.04 37.72
CA VAL A 9 -43.98 -78.79 37.21
C VAL A 9 -42.64 -78.54 37.90
N VAL A 10 -41.54 -78.54 37.14
CA VAL A 10 -40.20 -78.17 37.62
C VAL A 10 -39.99 -76.69 37.29
N LYS A 11 -39.70 -75.87 38.30
CA LYS A 11 -39.31 -74.46 38.10
C LYS A 11 -37.95 -74.41 37.41
N ILE A 12 -37.87 -73.70 36.29
CA ILE A 12 -36.60 -73.38 35.64
C ILE A 12 -36.04 -72.17 36.38
N GLU A 13 -34.99 -72.37 37.17
CA GLU A 13 -34.21 -71.28 37.75
C GLU A 13 -33.40 -70.57 36.66
N LYS A 14 -33.35 -69.23 36.73
CA LYS A 14 -32.53 -68.39 35.84
C LYS A 14 -31.06 -68.76 36.01
N VAL A 15 -30.49 -69.39 34.98
CA VAL A 15 -29.04 -69.52 34.84
C VAL A 15 -28.48 -68.15 34.44
N ASN A 16 -28.06 -67.37 35.43
CA ASN A 16 -27.10 -66.28 35.21
C ASN A 16 -25.75 -66.94 34.92
N THR A 17 -25.43 -67.15 33.64
CA THR A 17 -24.06 -67.43 33.21
C THR A 17 -23.46 -66.15 32.64
N SER A 18 -22.83 -65.41 33.53
CA SER A 18 -21.69 -64.57 33.20
C SER A 18 -20.56 -65.48 32.75
N SER A 19 -20.33 -65.54 31.44
CA SER A 19 -19.11 -66.09 30.85
C SER A 19 -18.75 -65.25 29.63
N ALA A 20 -17.55 -64.68 29.71
CA ALA A 20 -16.90 -63.88 28.68
C ALA A 20 -17.09 -64.49 27.30
N SER A 21 -17.76 -63.75 26.42
CA SER A 21 -17.69 -63.97 24.98
C SER A 21 -16.94 -62.78 24.41
N GLU A 22 -15.88 -63.12 23.69
CA GLU A 22 -15.29 -62.31 22.64
C GLU A 22 -16.41 -61.57 21.91
N SER A 23 -16.27 -60.26 21.72
CA SER A 23 -17.29 -59.45 21.06
C SER A 23 -17.49 -59.96 19.64
N GLU A 24 -18.51 -60.79 19.45
CA GLU A 24 -19.09 -61.03 18.13
C GLU A 24 -19.40 -59.66 17.53
N PRO A 25 -19.12 -59.45 16.24
CA PRO A 25 -19.43 -58.20 15.58
C PRO A 25 -20.91 -57.93 15.82
N SER A 26 -21.23 -56.79 16.44
CA SER A 26 -22.61 -56.35 16.62
C SER A 26 -23.30 -56.46 15.28
N LEU A 27 -24.24 -57.40 15.14
CA LEU A 27 -25.08 -57.52 13.95
C LEU A 27 -25.83 -56.19 13.83
N ILE A 28 -25.34 -55.32 12.95
CA ILE A 28 -26.07 -54.12 12.55
C ILE A 28 -27.23 -54.66 11.72
N ILE A 29 -28.38 -54.82 12.37
CA ILE A 29 -29.63 -55.18 11.71
C ILE A 29 -30.18 -53.87 11.15
N ASP A 30 -29.88 -53.59 9.88
CA ASP A 30 -30.43 -52.42 9.20
C ASP A 30 -31.94 -52.65 8.96
N THR A 31 -32.77 -51.85 9.61
CA THR A 31 -34.23 -51.87 9.41
C THR A 31 -34.61 -51.12 8.14
N CYS A 32 -35.70 -51.54 7.52
CA CYS A 32 -36.20 -50.88 6.32
C CYS A 32 -36.72 -49.48 6.66
N SER A 33 -36.23 -48.47 5.94
CA SER A 33 -36.64 -47.06 6.07
C SER A 33 -38.13 -46.81 5.82
N VAL A 34 -38.79 -47.70 5.08
CA VAL A 34 -40.23 -47.63 4.75
C VAL A 34 -41.08 -48.53 5.66
N HIS A 35 -40.48 -49.61 6.17
CA HIS A 35 -41.17 -50.59 7.01
C HIS A 35 -40.35 -50.83 8.28
N GLU A 36 -40.49 -49.94 9.26
CA GLU A 36 -39.61 -49.80 10.44
C GLU A 36 -39.42 -51.09 11.27
N SER A 37 -40.36 -52.04 11.20
CA SER A 37 -40.32 -53.32 11.91
C SER A 37 -39.73 -54.48 11.10
N ASN A 38 -39.38 -54.26 9.82
CA ASN A 38 -38.83 -55.28 8.94
C ASN A 38 -37.33 -55.08 8.72
N VAL A 39 -36.60 -56.18 8.73
CA VAL A 39 -35.16 -56.21 8.43
C VAL A 39 -34.95 -56.07 6.92
N SER A 40 -33.94 -55.30 6.53
CA SER A 40 -33.49 -55.20 5.14
C SER A 40 -32.44 -56.26 4.86
N ASP A 41 -32.84 -57.37 4.24
CA ASP A 41 -31.97 -58.53 3.96
C ASP A 41 -31.58 -58.64 2.48
N ASP A 42 -32.12 -57.77 1.62
CA ASP A 42 -31.89 -57.77 0.18
C ASP A 42 -31.37 -56.41 -0.32
N PHE A 43 -30.64 -56.42 -1.43
CA PHE A 43 -30.16 -55.21 -2.12
C PHE A 43 -30.69 -55.20 -3.55
N CYS A 44 -31.32 -54.10 -3.95
CA CYS A 44 -31.75 -53.85 -5.31
C CYS A 44 -30.65 -53.09 -6.07
N PHE A 45 -30.02 -53.71 -7.08
CA PHE A 45 -28.99 -53.06 -7.89
C PHE A 45 -29.55 -52.01 -8.86
N ASP A 46 -30.81 -52.16 -9.28
CA ASP A 46 -31.47 -51.22 -10.19
C ASP A 46 -31.70 -49.86 -9.52
N HIS A 47 -31.91 -49.86 -8.19
CA HIS A 47 -32.15 -48.65 -7.38
C HIS A 47 -31.01 -48.32 -6.41
N GLN A 48 -30.00 -49.19 -6.30
CA GLN A 48 -28.85 -49.08 -5.40
C GLN A 48 -29.23 -48.91 -3.92
N GLU A 49 -30.24 -49.66 -3.46
CA GLU A 49 -30.79 -49.53 -2.10
C GLU A 49 -31.02 -50.88 -1.39
N LEU A 50 -31.01 -50.83 -0.06
CA LEU A 50 -31.36 -51.96 0.81
C LEU A 50 -32.89 -52.06 0.94
N CYS A 51 -33.42 -53.27 0.81
CA CYS A 51 -34.85 -53.54 0.78
C CYS A 51 -35.22 -54.65 1.77
N CYS A 52 -36.40 -54.54 2.38
CA CYS A 52 -37.05 -55.68 3.04
C CYS A 52 -37.96 -56.43 2.06
N VAL A 53 -38.41 -57.62 2.47
CA VAL A 53 -39.33 -58.48 1.70
C VAL A 53 -40.61 -57.76 1.22
N HIS A 54 -41.11 -56.81 2.00
CA HIS A 54 -42.29 -56.01 1.62
C HIS A 54 -41.98 -55.02 0.49
N CYS A 55 -40.81 -54.35 0.54
CA CYS A 55 -40.37 -53.48 -0.55
C CYS A 55 -40.17 -54.27 -1.85
N ILE A 56 -39.61 -55.48 -1.76
CA ILE A 56 -39.40 -56.34 -2.94
C ILE A 56 -40.71 -56.67 -3.63
N THR A 57 -41.72 -57.05 -2.84
CA THR A 57 -43.01 -57.50 -3.37
C THR A 57 -43.89 -56.37 -3.89
N LEU A 58 -43.84 -55.19 -3.24
CA LEU A 58 -44.73 -54.07 -3.56
C LEU A 58 -44.09 -53.06 -4.52
N CYS A 59 -42.82 -52.71 -4.31
CA CYS A 59 -42.15 -51.61 -4.99
C CYS A 59 -41.15 -52.11 -6.04
N HIS A 60 -40.40 -53.17 -5.74
CA HIS A 60 -39.34 -53.69 -6.63
C HIS A 60 -39.75 -54.92 -7.45
N ARG A 61 -41.05 -55.20 -7.58
CA ARG A 61 -41.56 -56.38 -8.31
C ARG A 61 -41.10 -56.45 -9.77
N LYS A 62 -40.78 -55.30 -10.38
CA LYS A 62 -40.29 -55.18 -11.76
C LYS A 62 -38.76 -55.04 -11.86
N CYS A 63 -38.05 -55.01 -10.74
CA CYS A 63 -36.59 -54.96 -10.73
C CYS A 63 -36.07 -56.35 -11.07
N GLU A 64 -35.07 -56.41 -11.95
CA GLU A 64 -34.48 -57.67 -12.41
C GLU A 64 -33.26 -58.05 -11.58
N SER A 65 -32.66 -57.07 -10.90
CA SER A 65 -31.38 -57.22 -10.22
C SER A 65 -31.51 -57.07 -8.70
N ILE A 66 -32.23 -57.98 -8.05
CA ILE A 66 -32.31 -58.04 -6.57
C ILE A 66 -31.50 -59.24 -6.09
N GLN A 67 -30.63 -59.04 -5.10
CA GLN A 67 -29.87 -60.12 -4.47
C GLN A 67 -29.90 -59.98 -2.96
N ALA A 68 -30.04 -61.11 -2.26
CA ALA A 68 -29.88 -61.17 -0.83
C ALA A 68 -28.46 -60.72 -0.42
N ILE A 69 -28.35 -59.95 0.66
CA ILE A 69 -27.08 -59.36 1.12
C ILE A 69 -26.03 -60.42 1.40
N ASP A 70 -26.46 -61.60 1.88
CA ASP A 70 -25.60 -62.74 2.12
C ASP A 70 -24.98 -63.33 0.84
N MET A 71 -25.63 -63.16 -0.31
CA MET A 71 -25.08 -63.52 -1.63
C MET A 71 -24.08 -62.48 -2.15
N ILE A 72 -24.07 -61.26 -1.58
CA ILE A 72 -23.17 -60.16 -1.96
C ILE A 72 -21.83 -60.22 -1.18
N LYS A 73 -21.67 -61.20 -0.27
CA LYS A 73 -20.57 -61.36 0.72
C LYS A 73 -19.12 -61.33 0.19
N ASN A 74 -18.88 -61.37 -1.12
CA ASN A 74 -17.53 -61.46 -1.69
C ASN A 74 -16.97 -60.16 -2.28
N LYS A 75 -17.34 -58.99 -1.75
CA LYS A 75 -16.81 -57.68 -2.20
C LYS A 75 -15.86 -56.98 -1.23
N LYS A 76 -15.39 -57.69 -0.19
CA LYS A 76 -14.45 -57.13 0.81
C LYS A 76 -13.24 -56.46 0.17
N ASP A 77 -12.60 -57.14 -0.79
CA ASP A 77 -11.44 -56.61 -1.51
C ASP A 77 -11.73 -55.31 -2.27
N LYS A 78 -12.96 -55.13 -2.78
CA LYS A 78 -13.38 -53.90 -3.48
C LYS A 78 -13.58 -52.74 -2.51
N ILE A 79 -14.10 -53.01 -1.31
CA ILE A 79 -14.26 -52.00 -0.26
C ILE A 79 -12.88 -51.57 0.26
N GLU A 80 -11.98 -52.52 0.49
CA GLU A 80 -10.60 -52.23 0.91
C GLU A 80 -9.84 -51.42 -0.15
N THR A 81 -10.01 -51.76 -1.43
CA THR A 81 -9.45 -50.99 -2.56
C THR A 81 -10.02 -49.56 -2.59
N LEU A 82 -11.34 -49.39 -2.47
CA LEU A 82 -11.97 -48.07 -2.45
C LEU A 82 -11.50 -47.23 -1.25
N GLN A 83 -11.35 -47.83 -0.07
CA GLN A 83 -10.83 -47.15 1.11
C GLN A 83 -9.38 -46.69 0.92
N TYR A 84 -8.56 -47.52 0.27
CA TYR A 84 -7.19 -47.17 -0.08
C TYR A 84 -7.15 -45.98 -1.06
N GLU A 85 -7.92 -46.04 -2.15
CA GLU A 85 -8.00 -44.97 -3.14
C GLU A 85 -8.50 -43.66 -2.53
N LEU A 86 -9.54 -43.70 -1.69
CA LEU A 86 -10.04 -42.52 -0.98
C LEU A 86 -8.98 -41.91 -0.05
N THR A 87 -8.20 -42.76 0.62
CA THR A 87 -7.08 -42.32 1.47
C THR A 87 -5.99 -41.65 0.64
N GLU A 88 -5.66 -42.22 -0.52
CA GLU A 88 -4.68 -41.63 -1.44
C GLU A 88 -5.14 -40.27 -1.97
N VAL A 89 -6.39 -40.17 -2.41
CA VAL A 89 -7.00 -38.91 -2.86
C VAL A 89 -7.00 -37.87 -1.75
N LYS A 90 -7.42 -38.24 -0.53
CA LYS A 90 -7.39 -37.36 0.65
C LYS A 90 -5.98 -36.82 0.90
N ASN A 91 -4.96 -37.69 0.85
CA ASN A 91 -3.57 -37.29 1.06
C ASN A 91 -3.07 -36.35 -0.05
N LYS A 92 -3.41 -36.61 -1.32
CA LYS A 92 -3.05 -35.73 -2.44
C LYS A 92 -3.70 -34.35 -2.31
N ILE A 93 -4.99 -34.29 -1.97
CA ILE A 93 -5.70 -33.03 -1.76
C ILE A 93 -5.13 -32.27 -0.56
N GLY A 94 -4.78 -32.96 0.52
CA GLY A 94 -4.12 -32.35 1.69
C GLY A 94 -2.82 -31.65 1.30
N LYS A 95 -1.93 -32.35 0.58
CA LYS A 95 -0.68 -31.76 0.08
C LYS A 95 -0.89 -30.57 -0.84
N LEU A 96 -1.81 -30.67 -1.81
CA LEU A 96 -2.13 -29.55 -2.72
C LEU A 96 -2.66 -28.34 -1.96
N THR A 97 -3.45 -28.56 -0.90
CA THR A 97 -3.98 -27.47 -0.07
C THR A 97 -2.85 -26.76 0.70
N GLU A 98 -1.93 -27.53 1.30
CA GLU A 98 -0.76 -26.98 1.97
C GLU A 98 0.16 -26.20 1.03
N GLU A 99 0.40 -26.73 -0.18
CA GLU A 99 1.17 -26.07 -1.22
C GLU A 99 0.53 -24.74 -1.64
N LYS A 100 -0.79 -24.71 -1.82
CA LYS A 100 -1.52 -23.49 -2.19
C LYS A 100 -1.51 -22.44 -1.07
N GLU A 101 -1.65 -22.85 0.19
CA GLU A 101 -1.52 -21.94 1.32
C GLU A 101 -0.09 -21.39 1.46
N LEU A 102 0.94 -22.22 1.19
CA LEU A 102 2.32 -21.76 1.15
C LEU A 102 2.55 -20.77 0.00
N GLU A 103 2.02 -21.04 -1.19
CA GLU A 103 2.11 -20.15 -2.36
C GLU A 103 1.45 -18.79 -2.06
N LYS A 104 0.27 -18.80 -1.41
CA LYS A 104 -0.44 -17.60 -0.96
C LYS A 104 0.39 -16.80 0.04
N LYS A 105 0.99 -17.46 1.04
CA LYS A 105 1.88 -16.79 2.02
C LYS A 105 3.08 -16.15 1.33
N LYS A 106 3.73 -16.84 0.39
CA LYS A 106 4.86 -16.31 -0.40
C LYS A 106 4.45 -15.08 -1.22
N LYS A 107 3.32 -15.15 -1.93
CA LYS A 107 2.78 -14.01 -2.70
C LYS A 107 2.50 -12.81 -1.79
N ASN A 108 1.85 -13.03 -0.65
CA ASN A 108 1.57 -11.94 0.31
C ASN A 108 2.85 -11.30 0.86
N ALA A 109 3.87 -12.10 1.19
CA ALA A 109 5.15 -11.59 1.64
C ALA A 109 5.85 -10.76 0.54
N PHE A 110 5.81 -11.24 -0.70
CA PHE A 110 6.35 -10.53 -1.86
C PHE A 110 5.63 -9.19 -2.10
N PHE A 111 4.30 -9.17 -2.06
CA PHE A 111 3.52 -7.93 -2.19
C PHE A 111 3.87 -6.92 -1.08
N LYS A 112 3.96 -7.35 0.18
CA LYS A 112 4.38 -6.47 1.28
C LYS A 112 5.78 -5.90 1.07
N GLN A 113 6.70 -6.70 0.52
CA GLN A 113 8.05 -6.23 0.21
C GLN A 113 8.06 -5.18 -0.90
N ILE A 114 7.28 -5.39 -1.97
CA ILE A 114 7.11 -4.39 -3.04
C ILE A 114 6.50 -3.11 -2.48
N GLU A 115 5.44 -3.22 -1.69
CA GLU A 115 4.77 -2.08 -1.08
C GLU A 115 5.73 -1.27 -0.21
N LEU A 116 6.54 -1.94 0.62
CA LEU A 116 7.54 -1.29 1.45
C LEU A 116 8.59 -0.58 0.59
N LYS A 117 9.13 -1.25 -0.45
CA LYS A 117 10.10 -0.64 -1.38
C LYS A 117 9.52 0.60 -2.06
N ALA A 118 8.28 0.52 -2.55
CA ALA A 118 7.61 1.65 -3.18
C ALA A 118 7.48 2.84 -2.21
N LYS A 119 7.03 2.59 -0.96
CA LYS A 119 6.96 3.62 0.08
C LYS A 119 8.32 4.25 0.36
N THR A 120 9.36 3.44 0.55
CA THR A 120 10.71 3.94 0.81
C THR A 120 11.25 4.77 -0.36
N THR A 121 11.02 4.34 -1.60
CA THR A 121 11.43 5.08 -2.80
C THR A 121 10.73 6.43 -2.87
N VAL A 122 9.41 6.49 -2.65
CA VAL A 122 8.65 7.75 -2.65
C VAL A 122 9.15 8.71 -1.57
N ILE A 123 9.39 8.21 -0.34
CA ILE A 123 9.93 9.02 0.75
C ILE A 123 11.33 9.55 0.39
N SER A 124 12.19 8.72 -0.16
CA SER A 124 13.53 9.14 -0.59
C SER A 124 13.49 10.20 -1.68
N MET A 125 12.63 10.05 -2.68
CA MET A 125 12.45 11.05 -3.75
C MET A 125 11.95 12.38 -3.17
N LYS A 126 10.98 12.34 -2.27
CA LYS A 126 10.46 13.54 -1.59
C LYS A 126 11.58 14.26 -0.84
N ASN A 127 12.34 13.56 -0.01
CA ASN A 127 13.42 14.16 0.77
C ASN A 127 14.50 14.78 -0.13
N ASN A 128 14.82 14.15 -1.26
CA ASN A 128 15.77 14.70 -2.23
C ASN A 128 15.25 16.00 -2.86
N LEU A 129 13.96 16.05 -3.23
CA LEU A 129 13.34 17.27 -3.78
C LEU A 129 13.29 18.40 -2.74
N GLU A 130 12.96 18.09 -1.50
CA GLU A 130 12.99 19.06 -0.40
C GLU A 130 14.41 19.59 -0.16
N GLY A 131 15.42 18.72 -0.23
CA GLY A 131 16.83 19.13 -0.15
C GLY A 131 17.25 20.07 -1.29
N LEU A 132 16.89 19.74 -2.53
CA LEU A 132 17.17 20.59 -3.70
C LEU A 132 16.45 21.95 -3.60
N LEU A 133 15.19 21.96 -3.15
CA LEU A 133 14.46 23.20 -2.92
C LEU A 133 15.16 24.06 -1.85
N GLY A 134 15.66 23.44 -0.78
CA GLY A 134 16.42 24.13 0.26
C GLY A 134 17.67 24.82 -0.28
N VAL A 135 18.46 24.12 -1.10
CA VAL A 135 19.65 24.69 -1.76
C VAL A 135 19.28 25.84 -2.68
N PHE A 136 18.26 25.66 -3.53
CA PHE A 136 17.80 26.69 -4.46
C PHE A 136 17.34 27.96 -3.72
N MET A 137 16.60 27.82 -2.62
CA MET A 137 16.17 28.97 -1.81
C MET A 137 17.34 29.67 -1.14
N GLN A 138 18.38 28.94 -0.73
CA GLN A 138 19.61 29.55 -0.19
C GLN A 138 20.35 30.35 -1.27
N GLU A 139 20.50 29.80 -2.48
CA GLU A 139 21.11 30.51 -3.61
C GLU A 139 20.33 31.77 -3.99
N LEU A 140 18.99 31.69 -4.03
CA LEU A 140 18.15 32.87 -4.26
C LEU A 140 18.35 33.96 -3.20
N ASN A 141 18.43 33.58 -1.92
CA ASN A 141 18.67 34.54 -0.85
C ASN A 141 20.04 35.21 -0.99
N LEU A 142 21.10 34.46 -1.36
CA LEU A 142 22.43 35.02 -1.60
C LEU A 142 22.42 36.02 -2.75
N ILE A 143 21.77 35.68 -3.87
CA ILE A 143 21.61 36.60 -5.01
C ILE A 143 20.87 37.88 -4.59
N GLN A 144 19.80 37.72 -3.79
CA GLN A 144 19.05 38.86 -3.28
C GLN A 144 19.89 39.75 -2.36
N GLU A 145 20.65 39.16 -1.43
CA GLU A 145 21.55 39.90 -0.54
C GLU A 145 22.64 40.64 -1.32
N GLU A 146 23.26 40.00 -2.32
CA GLU A 146 24.24 40.64 -3.20
C GLU A 146 23.62 41.81 -3.98
N GLN A 147 22.41 41.63 -4.48
CA GLN A 147 21.68 42.68 -5.19
C GLN A 147 21.32 43.85 -4.27
N ASP A 148 20.88 43.59 -3.04
CA ASP A 148 20.54 44.60 -2.04
C ASP A 148 21.78 45.41 -1.64
N VAL A 149 22.92 44.75 -1.44
CA VAL A 149 24.21 45.42 -1.17
C VAL A 149 24.60 46.31 -2.36
N SER A 150 24.58 45.77 -3.58
CA SER A 150 24.91 46.55 -4.78
C SER A 150 23.98 47.75 -4.96
N GLN A 151 22.67 47.57 -4.75
CA GLN A 151 21.69 48.65 -4.87
C GLN A 151 21.90 49.72 -3.79
N LYS A 152 22.27 49.32 -2.57
CA LYS A 152 22.59 50.25 -1.48
C LYS A 152 23.81 51.10 -1.81
N GLU A 153 24.90 50.49 -2.29
CA GLU A 153 26.12 51.21 -2.70
C GLU A 153 25.83 52.23 -3.83
N LYS A 154 25.05 51.82 -4.83
CA LYS A 154 24.59 52.70 -5.92
C LYS A 154 23.77 53.87 -5.38
N SER A 155 22.84 53.60 -4.47
CA SER A 155 22.04 54.65 -3.82
C SER A 155 22.90 55.62 -2.99
N GLU A 156 23.90 55.12 -2.26
CA GLU A 156 24.82 55.94 -1.47
C GLU A 156 25.69 56.85 -2.35
N SER A 157 26.15 56.32 -3.49
CA SER A 157 26.89 57.09 -4.51
C SER A 157 26.04 58.25 -5.06
N LEU A 158 24.78 57.98 -5.41
CA LEU A 158 23.84 59.00 -5.87
C LEU A 158 23.55 60.06 -4.79
N LYS A 159 23.39 59.66 -3.53
CA LYS A 159 23.20 60.60 -2.41
C LYS A 159 24.41 61.52 -2.24
N THR A 160 25.61 60.97 -2.37
CA THR A 160 26.86 61.74 -2.30
C THR A 160 26.93 62.77 -3.42
N PHE A 161 26.62 62.35 -4.65
CA PHE A 161 26.56 63.24 -5.80
C PHE A 161 25.55 64.38 -5.63
N LEU A 162 24.33 64.05 -5.17
CA LEU A 162 23.30 65.04 -4.91
C LEU A 162 23.72 66.04 -3.82
N ASN A 163 24.41 65.58 -2.78
CA ASN A 163 24.93 66.47 -1.74
C ASN A 163 25.98 67.45 -2.28
N ILE A 164 26.86 67.01 -3.19
CA ILE A 164 27.82 67.89 -3.88
C ILE A 164 27.08 68.96 -4.69
N ILE A 165 26.05 68.58 -5.47
CA ILE A 165 25.23 69.53 -6.23
C ILE A 165 24.60 70.57 -5.31
N ASN A 166 23.97 70.14 -4.22
CA ASN A 166 23.32 71.05 -3.28
C ASN A 166 24.32 72.04 -2.66
N GLN A 167 25.50 71.56 -2.24
CA GLN A 167 26.56 72.42 -1.70
C GLN A 167 27.06 73.45 -2.71
N LEU A 168 27.25 73.05 -3.98
CA LEU A 168 27.65 73.95 -5.05
C LEU A 168 26.58 74.98 -5.35
N GLN A 169 25.31 74.58 -5.35
CA GLN A 169 24.18 75.48 -5.57
C GLN A 169 24.07 76.53 -4.45
N ASP A 170 24.23 76.13 -3.19
CA ASP A 170 24.16 77.05 -2.06
C ASP A 170 25.34 78.04 -2.05
N LYS A 171 26.56 77.56 -2.31
CA LYS A 171 27.73 78.45 -2.46
C LYS A 171 27.56 79.40 -3.65
N SER A 172 27.00 78.93 -4.77
CA SER A 172 26.74 79.76 -5.95
C SER A 172 25.78 80.91 -5.63
N LYS A 173 24.72 80.67 -4.86
CA LYS A 173 23.80 81.73 -4.39
C LYS A 173 24.53 82.80 -3.56
N ILE A 174 25.36 82.38 -2.60
CA ILE A 174 26.09 83.29 -1.71
C ILE A 174 27.10 84.13 -2.50
N VAL A 175 27.92 83.50 -3.34
CA VAL A 175 28.92 84.19 -4.16
C VAL A 175 28.23 85.08 -5.21
N GLY A 176 27.08 84.67 -5.74
CA GLY A 176 26.26 85.47 -6.66
C GLY A 176 25.69 86.74 -6.03
N GLN A 177 25.34 86.72 -4.74
CA GLN A 177 24.76 87.85 -4.02
C GLN A 177 25.81 88.81 -3.43
N HIS A 178 26.96 88.28 -3.00
CA HIS A 178 27.92 89.03 -2.18
C HIS A 178 29.36 89.03 -2.72
N GLY A 179 29.64 88.25 -3.77
CA GLY A 179 30.98 88.13 -4.34
C GLY A 179 31.32 89.22 -5.35
N SER A 180 32.61 89.51 -5.48
CA SER A 180 33.16 90.28 -6.60
C SER A 180 33.15 89.44 -7.89
N LEU A 181 33.24 90.10 -9.05
CA LEU A 181 33.34 89.44 -10.36
C LEU A 181 34.45 88.37 -10.41
N ASN A 182 35.62 88.66 -9.81
CA ASN A 182 36.71 87.70 -9.74
C ASN A 182 36.36 86.47 -8.88
N GLN A 183 35.66 86.67 -7.76
CA GLN A 183 35.21 85.56 -6.90
C GLN A 183 34.13 84.72 -7.58
N MET A 184 33.21 85.34 -8.34
CA MET A 184 32.21 84.64 -9.13
C MET A 184 32.87 83.77 -10.20
N PHE A 185 33.83 84.32 -10.95
CA PHE A 185 34.57 83.57 -11.97
C PHE A 185 35.35 82.38 -11.38
N ILE A 186 36.10 82.61 -10.29
CA ILE A 186 36.85 81.54 -9.61
C ILE A 186 35.91 80.44 -9.09
N HIS A 187 34.76 80.82 -8.50
CA HIS A 187 33.78 79.86 -8.01
C HIS A 187 33.17 79.03 -9.15
N PHE A 188 32.84 79.66 -10.27
CA PHE A 188 32.30 78.99 -11.45
C PHE A 188 33.27 77.91 -11.98
N GLU A 189 34.54 78.27 -12.22
CA GLU A 189 35.54 77.31 -12.71
C GLU A 189 35.80 76.17 -11.72
N ARG A 190 35.84 76.45 -10.41
CA ARG A 190 35.97 75.41 -9.38
C ARG A 190 34.76 74.47 -9.35
N SER A 191 33.55 75.01 -9.43
CA SER A 191 32.32 74.22 -9.43
C SER A 191 32.27 73.30 -10.64
N LYS A 192 32.72 73.76 -11.81
CA LYS A 192 32.84 72.95 -13.03
C LYS A 192 33.80 71.78 -12.85
N CYS A 193 34.96 72.01 -12.23
CA CYS A 193 35.91 70.94 -11.92
C CYS A 193 35.36 69.94 -10.89
N GLU A 194 34.72 70.41 -9.82
CA GLU A 194 34.12 69.56 -8.79
C GLU A 194 32.98 68.70 -9.37
N LEU A 195 32.10 69.27 -10.20
CA LEU A 195 31.04 68.53 -10.90
C LEU A 195 31.60 67.45 -11.84
N LYS A 196 32.63 67.78 -12.62
CA LYS A 196 33.27 66.82 -13.52
C LYS A 196 33.87 65.63 -12.77
N SER A 197 34.53 65.88 -11.63
CA SER A 197 35.05 64.81 -10.77
C SER A 197 33.91 63.96 -10.21
N ALA A 198 32.92 64.60 -9.60
CA ALA A 198 31.81 63.92 -8.95
C ALA A 198 30.98 63.05 -9.93
N ILE A 199 30.82 63.50 -11.18
CA ILE A 199 30.22 62.70 -12.24
C ILE A 199 31.05 61.47 -12.54
N LYS A 200 32.36 61.63 -12.76
CA LYS A 200 33.24 60.49 -13.07
C LYS A 200 33.21 59.43 -11.97
N ASP A 201 33.26 59.87 -10.71
CA ASP A 201 33.23 58.98 -9.56
C ASP A 201 31.89 58.24 -9.46
N THR A 202 30.78 58.93 -9.73
CA THR A 202 29.43 58.33 -9.71
C THR A 202 29.19 57.39 -10.90
N SER A 203 29.63 57.74 -12.12
CA SER A 203 29.54 56.87 -13.30
C SER A 203 30.29 55.57 -13.10
N SER A 204 31.49 55.66 -12.51
CA SER A 204 32.32 54.50 -12.19
C SER A 204 31.64 53.58 -11.17
N ALA A 205 30.89 54.14 -10.21
CA ALA A 205 30.15 53.38 -9.20
C ALA A 205 28.85 52.75 -9.73
N LEU A 206 28.18 53.37 -10.71
CA LEU A 206 26.91 52.87 -11.23
C LEU A 206 27.05 51.86 -12.38
N ASN A 207 28.20 51.83 -13.07
CA ASN A 207 28.40 51.07 -14.31
C ASN A 207 27.31 51.36 -15.36
N THR A 208 26.88 52.63 -15.48
CA THR A 208 25.82 53.03 -16.41
C THR A 208 26.27 54.18 -17.31
N ASP A 209 26.08 53.98 -18.61
CA ASP A 209 26.29 55.00 -19.67
C ASP A 209 25.30 56.19 -19.53
N SER A 210 24.18 56.04 -18.80
CA SER A 210 23.19 57.13 -18.63
C SER A 210 23.67 58.36 -17.86
N ILE A 211 24.82 58.32 -17.20
CA ILE A 211 25.43 59.53 -16.60
C ILE A 211 26.25 60.31 -17.66
N GLU A 212 26.64 59.67 -18.78
CA GLU A 212 27.28 60.37 -19.90
C GLU A 212 26.36 61.43 -20.49
N ASP A 213 25.04 61.24 -20.46
CA ASP A 213 24.05 62.25 -20.87
C ASP A 213 24.07 63.49 -19.97
N ALA A 214 24.26 63.32 -18.65
CA ALA A 214 24.46 64.46 -17.74
C ALA A 214 25.81 65.16 -17.97
N GLN A 215 26.82 64.40 -18.37
CA GLN A 215 28.13 64.88 -18.79
C GLN A 215 28.05 65.67 -20.10
N PHE A 216 27.22 65.23 -21.05
CA PHE A 216 26.91 65.92 -22.31
C PHE A 216 26.20 67.25 -22.06
N VAL A 217 25.15 67.26 -21.22
CA VAL A 217 24.44 68.49 -20.83
C VAL A 217 25.41 69.48 -20.16
N LEU A 218 26.27 69.04 -19.24
CA LEU A 218 27.27 69.93 -18.65
C LEU A 218 28.31 70.43 -19.65
N ASN A 219 28.69 69.65 -20.65
CA ASN A 219 29.61 70.11 -21.68
C ASN A 219 28.95 71.11 -22.65
N GLU A 220 27.68 70.93 -23.03
CA GLU A 220 26.93 71.90 -23.85
C GLU A 220 26.60 73.19 -23.10
N THR A 221 26.24 73.10 -21.81
CA THR A 221 25.83 74.29 -21.02
C THR A 221 27.04 75.11 -20.52
N LEU A 222 28.25 74.57 -20.57
CA LEU A 222 29.49 75.19 -20.06
C LEU A 222 30.54 75.49 -21.16
N SER A 223 30.15 75.39 -22.44
CA SER A 223 30.91 75.84 -23.62
C SER A 223 30.50 77.26 -24.00
#